data_AF-A0A1A8HMP6-F1
#
_entry.id   AF-A0A1A8HMP6-F1
#
_cell.length_a   1.000
_cell.length_b   1.000
_cell.length_c   1.000
_cell.angle_alpha   90.00
_cell.angle_beta   90.00
_cell.angle_gamma   90.00
#
_symmetry.space_group_name_H-M   'P 1'
#
loop_
_entity.id
_entity.type
_entity.pdbx_description
1 polymer ?
#
loop_
_entity_poly.entity_id
_entity_poly.type
_entity_poly.pdbx_seq_one_letter_code
_entity_poly.pdbx_strand_id
1 'polypeptide(L)'
;VESRFETGPKKDHRLCTPPVTDACEEAVETANHNKLLLVHATKNQLVVCGSVFRGICSLRNLSNVEDQIYFSDTNGEKSYVASAEESVSVVGVMSSFSTRESKTLPVFLVGKGYGSHDSTKLIATRILEDYSEWVYFDSIVEASAVQANPFVLRYL
;
A
#
# COMPACT_ATOMS: atom_id res chain seq x y z
N VAL A 1 15.87 19.31 11.91
CA VAL A 1 15.18 18.20 11.22
C VAL A 1 16.08 17.77 10.08
N GLU A 2 16.45 16.49 10.00
CA GLU A 2 17.38 15.99 8.98
C GLU A 2 16.73 15.90 7.60
N SER A 3 15.45 15.52 7.51
CA SER A 3 14.62 15.57 6.30
C SER A 3 13.13 15.49 6.71
N ARG A 4 12.21 16.07 5.93
CA ARG A 4 10.75 16.04 6.18
C ARG A 4 9.98 16.02 4.86
N PHE A 5 8.96 15.18 4.77
CA PHE A 5 8.05 15.16 3.62
C PHE A 5 6.59 15.24 4.08
N GLU A 6 5.79 16.08 3.42
CA GLU A 6 4.36 16.23 3.71
C GLU A 6 3.52 15.31 2.83
N THR A 7 2.79 14.38 3.46
CA THR A 7 1.99 13.35 2.78
C THR A 7 0.51 13.71 2.65
N GLY A 8 0.04 14.76 3.34
CA GLY A 8 -1.36 15.19 3.32
C GLY A 8 -1.58 16.53 4.05
N PRO A 9 -2.82 17.04 4.04
CA PRO A 9 -4.01 16.45 3.43
C PRO A 9 -3.96 16.40 1.90
N LYS A 10 -4.84 15.60 1.29
CA LYS A 10 -5.03 15.51 -0.16
C LYS A 10 -6.52 15.47 -0.49
N LYS A 11 -6.90 15.97 -1.68
CA LYS A 11 -8.24 15.77 -2.25
C LYS A 11 -8.48 14.29 -2.49
N ASP A 12 -9.35 13.70 -1.69
CA ASP A 12 -9.70 12.28 -1.77
C ASP A 12 -11.09 12.03 -1.17
N HIS A 13 -11.69 10.90 -1.52
CA HIS A 13 -12.88 10.36 -0.88
C HIS A 13 -12.99 8.86 -1.14
N ARG A 14 -13.61 8.12 -0.22
CA ARG A 14 -13.76 6.65 -0.33
C ARG A 14 -14.46 6.16 -1.61
N LEU A 15 -15.28 7.03 -2.21
CA LEU A 15 -16.00 6.74 -3.46
C LEU A 15 -15.17 7.05 -4.71
N CYS A 16 -14.09 7.82 -4.58
CA CYS A 16 -13.19 8.10 -5.69
C CYS A 16 -12.31 6.88 -6.00
N THR A 17 -11.92 6.75 -7.26
CA THR A 17 -10.89 5.80 -7.69
C THR A 17 -9.68 6.61 -8.13
N PRO A 18 -8.49 6.38 -7.56
CA PRO A 18 -7.26 7.02 -8.02
C PRO A 18 -7.01 6.76 -9.52
N PRO A 19 -6.45 7.72 -10.28
CA PRO A 19 -6.09 9.07 -9.85
C PRO A 19 -7.33 9.94 -9.56
N VAL A 20 -7.33 10.65 -8.44
CA VAL A 20 -8.44 11.54 -8.08
C VAL A 20 -8.32 12.80 -8.92
N THR A 21 -9.31 13.06 -9.76
CA THR A 21 -9.42 14.25 -10.61
C THR A 21 -10.68 15.03 -10.26
N ASP A 22 -10.87 16.21 -10.87
CA ASP A 22 -12.08 17.04 -10.69
C ASP A 22 -13.38 16.31 -11.09
N ALA A 23 -13.29 15.18 -11.78
CA ALA A 23 -14.45 14.33 -12.07
C ALA A 23 -15.01 13.62 -10.82
N CYS A 24 -14.26 13.53 -9.71
CA CYS A 24 -14.78 13.06 -8.44
C CYS A 24 -15.29 14.25 -7.60
N GLU A 25 -16.56 14.60 -7.76
CA GLU A 25 -17.20 15.73 -7.06
C GLU A 25 -17.15 15.56 -5.53
N GLU A 26 -17.08 14.31 -5.06
CA GLU A 26 -17.08 13.95 -3.64
C GLU A 26 -15.73 14.17 -2.95
N ALA A 27 -14.68 14.50 -3.71
CA ALA A 27 -13.33 14.65 -3.20
C ALA A 27 -13.20 15.86 -2.27
N VAL A 28 -12.81 15.59 -1.02
CA VAL A 28 -12.58 16.61 0.02
C VAL A 28 -11.15 16.53 0.53
N GLU A 29 -10.70 17.60 1.21
CA GLU A 29 -9.41 17.57 1.89
C GLU A 29 -9.43 16.48 2.98
N THR A 30 -8.70 15.41 2.73
CA THR A 30 -8.68 14.21 3.57
C THR A 30 -7.30 14.06 4.19
N ALA A 31 -7.27 13.82 5.51
CA ALA A 31 -6.03 13.57 6.23
C ALA A 31 -5.39 12.25 5.77
N ASN A 32 -4.06 12.24 5.66
CA ASN A 32 -3.31 11.05 5.28
C ASN A 32 -2.67 10.42 6.51
N HIS A 33 -3.29 9.36 7.02
CA HIS A 33 -2.80 8.60 8.16
C HIS A 33 -1.72 7.63 7.69
N ASN A 34 -0.60 7.61 8.41
CA ASN A 34 0.45 6.63 8.13
C ASN A 34 -0.06 5.22 8.47
N LYS A 35 -0.07 4.32 7.48
CA LYS A 35 -0.55 2.94 7.65
C LYS A 35 0.59 1.94 7.72
N LEU A 36 1.71 2.22 7.05
CA LEU A 36 2.85 1.32 7.01
C LEU A 36 4.14 2.09 6.69
N LEU A 37 5.20 1.82 7.45
CA LEU A 37 6.57 2.25 7.17
C LEU A 37 7.49 1.04 7.26
N LEU A 38 8.17 0.69 6.17
CA LEU A 38 9.12 -0.43 6.15
C LEU A 38 10.46 -0.01 5.57
N VAL A 39 11.53 -0.31 6.30
CA VAL A 39 12.90 -0.04 5.87
C VAL A 39 13.37 -1.16 4.94
N HIS A 40 13.66 -0.80 3.69
CA HIS A 40 14.33 -1.68 2.72
C HIS A 40 15.83 -1.36 2.72
N ALA A 41 16.52 -1.88 3.74
CA ALA A 41 17.90 -1.53 4.05
C ALA A 41 18.89 -1.80 2.90
N THR A 42 18.70 -2.88 2.15
CA THR A 42 19.60 -3.30 1.06
C THR A 42 19.63 -2.36 -0.14
N LYS A 43 18.58 -1.55 -0.33
CA LYS A 43 18.52 -0.52 -1.40
C LYS A 43 18.52 0.91 -0.85
N ASN A 44 18.63 1.10 0.46
CA ASN A 44 18.51 2.40 1.11
C ASN A 44 17.15 3.09 0.80
N GLN A 45 16.07 2.32 0.86
CA GLN A 45 14.72 2.79 0.53
C GLN A 45 13.77 2.64 1.73
N LEU A 46 12.72 3.45 1.73
CA LEU A 46 11.62 3.41 2.68
C LEU A 46 10.32 3.17 1.93
N VAL A 47 9.60 2.09 2.28
CA VAL A 47 8.21 1.87 1.85
C VAL A 47 7.31 2.74 2.73
N VAL A 48 6.49 3.59 2.11
CA VAL A 48 5.60 4.52 2.81
C VAL A 48 4.17 4.35 2.29
N CYS A 49 3.27 3.87 3.13
CA CYS A 49 1.85 3.70 2.78
C CYS A 49 0.97 4.61 3.64
N GLY A 50 0.05 5.31 2.97
CA GLY A 50 -0.92 6.21 3.58
C GLY A 50 -2.34 5.61 3.62
N SER A 51 -3.29 6.37 4.15
CA SER A 51 -4.72 6.05 4.09
C SER A 51 -5.40 6.65 2.86
N VAL A 52 -4.87 7.74 2.30
CA VAL A 52 -5.43 8.35 1.09
C VAL A 52 -5.22 7.47 -0.13
N PHE A 53 -6.02 7.72 -1.16
CA PHE A 53 -5.96 7.09 -2.46
C PHE A 53 -6.02 5.57 -2.37
N ARG A 54 -7.00 5.05 -1.61
CA ARG A 54 -7.20 3.59 -1.42
C ARG A 54 -5.98 2.85 -0.86
N GLY A 55 -5.17 3.53 -0.05
CA GLY A 55 -4.03 2.91 0.63
C GLY A 55 -2.82 2.65 -0.26
N ILE A 56 -2.56 3.54 -1.23
CA ILE A 56 -1.38 3.43 -2.10
C ILE A 56 -0.09 3.64 -1.30
N CYS A 57 0.92 2.85 -1.64
CA CYS A 57 2.29 3.00 -1.14
C CYS A 57 3.18 3.76 -2.14
N SER A 58 4.25 4.34 -1.60
CA SER A 58 5.37 4.93 -2.35
C SER A 58 6.70 4.37 -1.85
N LEU A 59 7.74 4.49 -2.67
CA LEU A 59 9.12 4.30 -2.26
C LEU A 59 9.82 5.64 -2.18
N ARG A 60 10.59 5.83 -1.10
CA ARG A 60 11.38 7.04 -0.87
C ARG A 60 12.81 6.70 -0.52
N ASN A 61 13.72 7.62 -0.76
CA ASN A 61 15.11 7.45 -0.35
C ASN A 61 15.19 7.54 1.18
N LEU A 62 15.83 6.55 1.82
CA LEU A 62 15.96 6.52 3.28
C LEU A 62 16.92 7.60 3.80
N SER A 63 17.90 8.02 2.99
CA SER A 63 18.82 9.11 3.34
C SER A 63 18.19 10.50 3.17
N ASN A 64 17.15 10.63 2.34
CA ASN A 64 16.41 11.86 2.15
C ASN A 64 14.96 11.55 1.79
N VAL A 65 14.05 11.64 2.77
CA VAL A 65 12.65 11.23 2.58
C VAL A 65 11.86 12.16 1.67
N GLU A 66 12.40 13.32 1.30
CA GLU A 66 11.81 14.17 0.26
C GLU A 66 11.88 13.51 -1.13
N ASP A 67 12.94 12.72 -1.38
CA ASP A 67 13.18 12.08 -2.67
C ASP A 67 12.27 10.87 -2.86
N GLN A 68 11.25 11.03 -3.69
CA GLN A 68 10.35 9.95 -4.10
C GLN A 68 10.97 9.15 -5.24
N ILE A 69 11.18 7.86 -4.99
CA ILE A 69 11.72 6.90 -5.96
C ILE A 69 10.60 6.32 -6.82
N TYR A 70 9.45 6.01 -6.22
CA TYR A 70 8.33 5.42 -6.93
C TYR A 70 6.98 5.80 -6.28
N PHE A 71 6.00 6.08 -7.13
CA PHE A 71 4.59 6.23 -6.79
C PHE A 71 3.76 6.02 -8.06
N SER A 72 2.62 5.35 -7.95
CA SER A 72 1.66 5.22 -9.05
C SER A 72 0.24 5.12 -8.51
N ASP A 73 -0.60 6.06 -8.94
CA ASP A 73 -2.05 6.07 -8.75
C ASP A 73 -2.83 5.60 -9.97
N THR A 74 -2.14 5.24 -11.05
CA THR A 74 -2.72 4.76 -12.31
C THR A 74 -2.67 3.24 -12.47
N ASN A 75 -1.95 2.52 -11.61
CA ASN A 75 -1.82 1.06 -11.65
C ASN A 75 -3.01 0.28 -11.03
N GLY A 76 -4.07 0.97 -10.64
CA GLY A 76 -5.31 0.38 -10.13
C GLY A 76 -5.09 -0.50 -8.89
N GLU A 77 -5.80 -1.64 -8.82
CA GLU A 77 -5.77 -2.51 -7.63
C GLU A 77 -4.38 -3.06 -7.27
N LYS A 78 -3.44 -3.06 -8.22
CA LYS A 78 -2.06 -3.47 -7.96
C LYS A 78 -1.38 -2.53 -6.95
N SER A 79 -1.67 -1.23 -6.99
CA SER A 79 -1.07 -0.26 -6.07
C SER A 79 -1.82 -0.11 -4.74
N TYR A 80 -3.01 -0.71 -4.59
CA TYR A 80 -3.79 -0.67 -3.34
C TYR A 80 -3.25 -1.71 -2.34
N VAL A 81 -2.40 -1.26 -1.42
CA VAL A 81 -1.67 -2.14 -0.50
C VAL A 81 -2.21 -2.04 0.93
N ALA A 82 -2.41 -0.82 1.43
CA ALA A 82 -2.90 -0.54 2.77
C ALA A 82 -4.43 -0.38 2.79
N SER A 83 -4.98 -0.13 3.99
CA SER A 83 -6.39 0.23 4.15
C SER A 83 -6.59 1.73 4.09
N ALA A 84 -7.67 2.16 3.44
CA ALA A 84 -8.07 3.56 3.43
C ALA A 84 -8.74 4.01 4.74
N GLU A 85 -9.23 3.06 5.54
CA GLU A 85 -9.90 3.34 6.81
C GLU A 85 -8.87 3.57 7.92
N GLU A 86 -8.96 4.69 8.63
CA GLU A 86 -8.01 5.07 9.69
C GLU A 86 -7.88 3.98 10.77
N SER A 87 -9.02 3.43 11.22
CA SER A 87 -9.12 2.44 12.30
C SER A 87 -8.59 1.04 11.94
N VAL A 88 -8.42 0.73 10.65
CA VAL A 88 -8.01 -0.60 10.21
C VAL A 88 -6.49 -0.76 10.31
N SER A 89 -6.02 -1.66 11.17
CA SER A 89 -4.58 -1.90 11.32
C SER A 89 -3.96 -2.56 10.08
N VAL A 90 -2.73 -2.17 9.76
CA VAL A 90 -1.91 -2.75 8.68
C VAL A 90 -0.56 -3.11 9.27
N VAL A 91 -0.07 -4.31 8.95
CA VAL A 91 1.23 -4.82 9.36
C VAL A 91 2.00 -5.26 8.13
N GLY A 92 3.33 -5.17 8.17
CA GLY A 92 4.15 -5.68 7.08
C GLY A 92 5.54 -6.12 7.54
N VAL A 93 6.12 -7.06 6.80
CA VAL A 93 7.44 -7.63 7.09
C VAL A 93 8.21 -7.77 5.78
N MET A 94 9.44 -7.25 5.76
CA MET A 94 10.36 -7.39 4.63
C MET A 94 10.82 -8.84 4.49
N SER A 95 10.91 -9.32 3.26
CA SER A 95 11.37 -10.68 2.95
C SER A 95 12.02 -10.71 1.56
N SER A 96 12.40 -11.90 1.12
CA SER A 96 12.90 -12.16 -0.22
C SER A 96 12.14 -13.32 -0.87
N PHE A 97 11.99 -13.26 -2.19
CA PHE A 97 11.35 -14.31 -2.96
C PHE A 97 12.31 -14.83 -4.03
N SER A 98 12.60 -16.13 -3.99
CA SER A 98 13.43 -16.79 -5.00
C SER A 98 12.57 -17.26 -6.17
N THR A 99 12.83 -16.71 -7.36
CA THR A 99 12.16 -17.13 -8.59
C THR A 99 12.66 -18.50 -9.06
N ARG A 100 11.96 -19.09 -10.03
CA ARG A 100 12.37 -20.36 -10.66
C ARG A 100 13.73 -20.27 -11.36
N GLU A 101 14.11 -19.06 -11.78
CA GLU A 101 15.39 -18.75 -12.43
C GLU A 101 16.51 -18.48 -11.40
N SER A 102 16.28 -18.78 -10.12
CA SER A 102 17.21 -18.51 -9.00
C SER A 102 17.53 -17.03 -8.78
N LYS A 103 16.71 -16.11 -9.32
CA LYS A 103 16.79 -14.68 -8.99
C LYS A 103 16.10 -14.44 -7.64
N THR A 104 16.75 -13.72 -6.74
CA THR A 104 16.15 -13.30 -5.46
C THR A 104 15.56 -11.91 -5.62
N LEU A 105 14.25 -11.77 -5.45
CA LEU A 105 13.51 -10.51 -5.54
C LEU A 105 13.23 -9.96 -4.13
N PRO A 106 13.38 -8.65 -3.89
CA PRO A 106 12.93 -8.03 -2.66
C PRO A 106 11.40 -7.97 -2.64
N VAL A 107 10.81 -8.43 -1.54
CA VAL A 107 9.36 -8.43 -1.34
C VAL A 107 9.03 -8.00 0.08
N PHE A 108 7.77 -7.68 0.33
CA PHE A 108 7.25 -7.62 1.69
C PHE A 108 5.92 -8.35 1.77
N LEU A 109 5.70 -9.03 2.88
CA LEU A 109 4.39 -9.53 3.25
C LEU A 109 3.62 -8.36 3.87
N VAL A 110 2.39 -8.13 3.44
CA VAL A 110 1.47 -7.17 4.07
C VAL A 110 0.23 -7.91 4.54
N GLY A 111 -0.20 -7.60 5.75
CA GLY A 111 -1.46 -8.03 6.34
C GLY A 111 -2.28 -6.81 6.74
N LYS A 112 -3.58 -6.79 6.44
CA LYS A 112 -4.49 -5.74 6.89
C LYS A 112 -5.74 -6.33 7.54
N GLY A 113 -6.33 -5.58 8.46
CA GLY A 113 -7.67 -5.86 8.95
C GLY A 113 -8.72 -5.74 7.85
N TYR A 114 -9.93 -6.24 8.12
CA TYR A 114 -11.06 -6.07 7.20
C TYR A 114 -11.51 -4.60 7.21
N GLY A 115 -11.49 -3.97 6.04
CA GLY A 115 -12.13 -2.68 5.78
C GLY A 115 -13.34 -2.88 4.88
N SER A 116 -14.44 -2.20 5.20
CA SER A 116 -15.70 -2.27 4.46
C SER A 116 -15.60 -1.78 3.00
N HIS A 117 -14.63 -0.89 2.73
CA HIS A 117 -14.43 -0.28 1.42
C HIS A 117 -13.12 -0.73 0.73
N ASP A 118 -12.49 -1.76 1.29
CA ASP A 118 -11.19 -2.27 0.88
C ASP A 118 -11.30 -3.53 0.01
N SER A 119 -10.22 -3.87 -0.68
CA SER A 119 -10.07 -5.18 -1.31
C SER A 119 -10.15 -6.31 -0.26
N THR A 120 -10.73 -7.45 -0.67
CA THR A 120 -10.86 -8.67 0.17
C THR A 120 -9.52 -9.38 0.40
N LYS A 121 -8.44 -8.93 -0.26
CA LYS A 121 -7.08 -9.45 -0.06
C LYS A 121 -6.52 -8.94 1.27
N LEU A 122 -6.67 -9.74 2.32
CA LEU A 122 -6.19 -9.41 3.67
C LEU A 122 -4.69 -9.63 3.85
N ILE A 123 -4.13 -10.65 3.18
CA ILE A 123 -2.70 -10.99 3.25
C ILE A 123 -2.19 -11.10 1.82
N ALA A 124 -1.07 -10.43 1.52
CA ALA A 124 -0.46 -10.45 0.20
C ALA A 124 1.07 -10.33 0.28
N THR A 125 1.77 -10.96 -0.65
CA THR A 125 3.22 -10.77 -0.85
C THR A 125 3.40 -9.79 -2.01
N ARG A 126 3.97 -8.62 -1.74
CA ARG A 126 4.13 -7.54 -2.72
C ARG A 126 5.59 -7.36 -3.12
N ILE A 127 5.85 -7.19 -4.41
CA ILE A 127 7.18 -6.98 -4.97
C ILE A 127 7.64 -5.51 -4.85
N LEU A 128 8.96 -5.30 -4.71
CA LEU A 128 9.58 -3.97 -4.56
C LEU A 128 10.47 -3.56 -5.74
N GLU A 129 10.32 -4.22 -6.89
CA GLU A 129 10.99 -3.87 -8.15
C GLU A 129 10.15 -4.36 -9.33
N ASP A 130 10.38 -3.79 -10.51
CA ASP A 130 9.81 -4.32 -11.76
C ASP A 130 10.55 -5.61 -12.15
N TYR A 131 9.79 -6.66 -12.47
CA TYR A 131 10.35 -7.92 -12.93
C TYR A 131 9.34 -8.67 -13.80
N SER A 132 9.71 -8.90 -15.07
CA SER A 132 8.82 -9.51 -16.08
C SER A 132 7.51 -8.71 -16.18
N GLU A 133 6.36 -9.33 -15.96
CA GLU A 133 5.03 -8.70 -16.01
C GLU A 133 4.62 -8.05 -14.67
N TRP A 134 5.41 -8.22 -13.61
CA TRP A 134 5.15 -7.62 -12.31
C TRP A 134 5.76 -6.23 -12.23
N VAL A 135 4.97 -5.31 -11.70
CA VAL A 135 5.39 -3.95 -11.39
C VAL A 135 5.49 -3.77 -9.88
N TYR A 136 6.11 -2.67 -9.43
CA TYR A 136 6.14 -2.30 -8.01
C TYR A 136 4.77 -2.48 -7.32
N PHE A 137 4.82 -3.05 -6.12
CA PHE A 137 3.69 -3.37 -5.25
C PHE A 137 2.69 -4.39 -5.80
N ASP A 138 2.94 -5.01 -6.95
CA ASP A 138 2.08 -6.09 -7.45
C ASP A 138 2.13 -7.30 -6.51
N SER A 139 1.01 -8.02 -6.40
CA SER A 139 0.88 -9.19 -5.54
C SER A 139 1.37 -10.44 -6.28
N ILE A 140 2.50 -11.00 -5.86
CA ILE A 140 3.15 -12.11 -6.59
C ILE A 140 2.76 -13.51 -6.10
N VAL A 141 2.12 -13.59 -4.93
CA VAL A 141 1.53 -14.83 -4.40
C VAL A 141 0.07 -14.57 -4.15
N GLU A 142 -0.81 -15.29 -4.84
CA GLU A 142 -2.22 -15.35 -4.45
C GLU A 142 -2.33 -16.29 -3.25
N ALA A 143 -2.24 -15.74 -2.05
CA ALA A 143 -2.70 -16.48 -0.88
C ALA A 143 -4.19 -16.80 -1.08
N SER A 144 -4.62 -18.02 -0.74
CA SER A 144 -6.04 -18.39 -0.76
C SER A 144 -6.81 -17.31 -0.01
N ALA A 145 -7.77 -16.65 -0.67
CA ALA A 145 -8.53 -15.58 -0.06
C ALA A 145 -9.19 -16.12 1.21
N VAL A 146 -8.67 -15.73 2.37
CA VAL A 146 -9.33 -16.01 3.65
C VAL A 146 -10.53 -15.08 3.67
N GLN A 147 -11.72 -15.60 3.34
CA GLN A 147 -12.97 -14.89 3.56
C GLN A 147 -13.14 -14.67 5.08
N ALA A 148 -12.72 -13.51 5.57
CA ALA A 148 -13.11 -13.07 6.90
C ALA A 148 -14.52 -12.49 6.79
N ASN A 149 -15.52 -13.18 7.32
CA ASN A 149 -16.82 -12.56 7.59
C ASN A 149 -16.63 -11.53 8.72
N PRO A 150 -17.24 -10.33 8.62
CA PRO A 150 -17.20 -9.36 9.71
C PRO A 150 -17.74 -10.01 10.99
N PHE A 151 -16.96 -9.93 12.07
CA PHE A 151 -17.24 -10.60 13.35
C PHE A 151 -18.48 -10.03 14.09
N VAL A 152 -19.16 -9.03 13.52
CA VAL A 152 -20.07 -8.13 14.26
C VAL A 152 -21.56 -8.48 14.17
N LEU A 153 -21.97 -9.52 13.42
CA LEU A 153 -23.40 -9.85 13.29
C LEU A 153 -23.90 -11.03 14.13
N ARG A 154 -23.08 -11.61 15.03
CA ARG A 154 -23.53 -12.72 15.89
C ARG A 154 -23.90 -12.35 17.33
N TYR A 155 -23.70 -11.09 17.73
CA TYR A 155 -23.97 -10.63 19.10
C TYR A 155 -24.61 -9.23 19.19
N LEU A 156 -25.29 -8.79 18.12
CA LEU A 156 -26.20 -7.64 18.14
C LEU A 156 -27.64 -8.10 17.98
#